data_AF-A0A1H4S433-F1
#
_entry.id   AF-A0A1H4S433-F1
#
_cell.length_a   1.000
_cell.length_b   1.000
_cell.length_c   1.000
_cell.angle_alpha   90.00
_cell.angle_beta   90.00
_cell.angle_gamma   90.00
#
_symmetry.space_group_name_H-M   'P 1'
#
loop_
_entity.id
_entity.type
_entity.pdbx_description
1 polymer ?
#
loop_
_entity_poly.entity_id
_entity_poly.type
_entity_poly.pdbx_seq_one_letter_code
_entity_poly.pdbx_strand_id
1 'polypeptide(L)'
;MPANPELHIWLQPVKGEPLALRTVDFPTLDSAVAALNEAFDESRTLRFELTAPDDAENGFALVNFAHVAAVKVWPGAGKGADDGQYL
;
A
#
# COMPACT_ATOMS: atom_id res chain seq x y z
N MET A 1 5.20 -11.00 19.41
CA MET A 1 5.60 -9.76 18.68
C MET A 1 4.34 -8.95 18.46
N PRO A 2 4.34 -7.62 18.64
CA PRO A 2 3.17 -6.83 18.25
C PRO A 2 2.90 -7.07 16.76
N ALA A 3 1.65 -7.33 16.41
CA ALA A 3 1.26 -7.45 15.02
C ALA A 3 1.38 -6.06 14.38
N ASN A 4 2.02 -5.98 13.20
CA ASN A 4 2.06 -4.76 12.41
C ASN A 4 0.63 -4.25 12.14
N PRO A 5 0.41 -2.93 12.06
CA PRO A 5 -0.90 -2.39 11.74
C PRO A 5 -1.31 -2.78 10.31
N GLU A 6 -2.60 -3.07 10.11
CA GLU A 6 -3.13 -3.20 8.75
C GLU A 6 -3.19 -1.81 8.10
N LEU A 7 -2.58 -1.69 6.93
CA LEU A 7 -2.58 -0.51 6.10
C LEU A 7 -3.34 -0.77 4.81
N HIS A 8 -4.11 0.23 4.39
CA HIS A 8 -4.80 0.26 3.12
C HIS A 8 -3.98 1.14 2.18
N ILE A 9 -3.64 0.60 1.01
CA ILE A 9 -2.89 1.29 -0.03
C ILE A 9 -3.74 1.33 -1.29
N TRP A 10 -3.89 2.52 -1.85
CA TRP A 10 -4.51 2.76 -3.14
C TRP A 10 -3.46 3.26 -4.12
N LEU A 11 -3.46 2.67 -5.31
CA LEU A 11 -2.49 2.90 -6.37
C LEU A 11 -3.24 3.32 -7.62
N GLN A 12 -2.96 4.52 -8.11
CA GLN A 12 -3.41 4.97 -9.43
C GLN A 12 -2.37 4.57 -10.46
N PRO A 13 -2.64 3.64 -11.38
CA PRO A 13 -1.72 3.40 -12.48
C PRO A 13 -1.78 4.55 -13.50
N VAL A 14 -0.70 4.71 -14.28
CA VAL A 14 -0.66 5.66 -15.42
C VAL A 14 -1.74 5.30 -16.46
N LYS A 15 -2.08 4.02 -16.58
CA LYS A 15 -3.17 3.52 -17.45
C LYS A 15 -3.92 2.39 -16.76
N GLY A 16 -5.24 2.39 -16.89
CA GLY A 16 -6.11 1.34 -16.36
C GLY A 16 -6.83 1.75 -15.07
N GLU A 17 -7.36 0.74 -14.38
CA GLU A 17 -8.16 0.93 -13.19
C GLU A 17 -7.31 0.99 -11.92
N PRO A 18 -7.72 1.77 -10.90
CA PRO A 18 -6.99 1.85 -9.64
C PRO A 18 -6.97 0.50 -8.90
N LEU A 19 -5.83 0.22 -8.26
CA LEU A 19 -5.64 -0.97 -7.42
C LEU A 19 -5.70 -0.58 -5.95
N ALA A 20 -6.58 -1.24 -5.19
CA ALA A 20 -6.61 -1.13 -3.73
C ALA A 20 -6.14 -2.43 -3.10
N LEU A 21 -5.21 -2.34 -2.14
CA LEU A 21 -4.65 -3.47 -1.44
C LEU A 21 -4.56 -3.20 0.07
N ARG A 22 -4.61 -4.28 0.85
CA ARG A 22 -4.47 -4.26 2.31
C ARG A 22 -3.25 -5.09 2.67
N THR A 23 -2.39 -4.58 3.54
CA THR A 23 -1.10 -5.19 3.89
C THR A 23 -0.72 -4.91 5.34
N VAL A 24 0.10 -5.79 5.92
CA VAL A 24 0.76 -5.65 7.22
C VAL A 24 2.30 -5.61 7.09
N ASP A 25 2.83 -5.36 5.89
CA ASP A 25 4.28 -5.39 5.60
C ASP A 25 5.07 -4.31 6.35
N PHE A 26 4.39 -3.26 6.83
CA PHE A 26 5.04 -2.09 7.40
C PHE A 26 4.77 -1.97 8.90
N PRO A 27 5.80 -1.69 9.72
CA PRO A 27 5.64 -1.54 11.17
C PRO A 27 4.85 -0.28 11.56
N THR A 28 4.88 0.77 10.75
CA THR A 28 4.16 2.04 10.98
C THR A 28 3.69 2.68 9.67
N LEU A 29 2.70 3.59 9.72
CA LEU A 29 2.27 4.40 8.57
C LEU A 29 3.45 5.19 7.97
N ASP A 30 4.26 5.83 8.82
CA ASP A 30 5.41 6.63 8.37
C ASP A 30 6.44 5.77 7.62
N SER A 31 6.68 4.53 8.09
CA SER A 31 7.57 3.61 7.40
C SER A 31 7.03 3.17 6.04
N ALA A 32 5.70 3.02 5.91
CA ALA A 32 5.07 2.73 4.63
C ALA A 32 5.20 3.93 3.68
N VAL A 33 4.89 5.15 4.15
CA VAL A 33 5.04 6.38 3.36
C VAL A 33 6.47 6.55 2.86
N ALA A 34 7.47 6.36 3.73
CA ALA A 34 8.88 6.47 3.35
C ALA A 34 9.26 5.44 2.26
N ALA A 35 8.87 4.17 2.45
CA ALA A 35 9.18 3.11 1.48
C ALA A 35 8.46 3.29 0.14
N LEU A 36 7.21 3.76 0.16
CA LEU A 36 6.42 4.04 -1.05
C LEU A 36 7.00 5.23 -1.81
N ASN A 37 7.44 6.29 -1.12
CA ASN A 37 8.14 7.42 -1.73
C ASN A 37 9.45 7.00 -2.37
N GLU A 38 10.30 6.26 -1.64
CA GLU A 38 11.56 5.76 -2.20
C GLU A 38 11.31 4.90 -3.44
N ALA A 39 10.30 4.02 -3.41
CA ALA A 39 9.95 3.21 -4.57
C ALA A 39 9.42 4.04 -5.75
N PHE A 40 8.66 5.11 -5.47
CA PHE A 40 8.17 6.03 -6.47
C PHE A 40 9.32 6.79 -7.14
N ASP A 41 10.22 7.39 -6.35
CA ASP A 41 11.38 8.14 -6.82
C ASP A 41 12.35 7.27 -7.62
N GLU A 42 12.60 6.04 -7.15
CA GLU A 42 13.52 5.11 -7.80
C GLU A 42 12.85 4.24 -8.88
N SER A 43 11.54 4.40 -9.11
CA SER A 43 10.75 3.57 -10.03
C SER A 43 10.91 2.07 -9.77
N ARG A 44 11.00 1.68 -8.50
CA ARG A 44 11.25 0.30 -8.06
C ARG A 44 9.98 -0.54 -8.03
N THR A 45 10.15 -1.84 -8.15
CA THR A 45 9.05 -2.79 -7.92
C THR A 45 9.00 -3.17 -6.44
N LEU A 46 7.83 -3.01 -5.82
CA LEU A 46 7.57 -3.50 -4.46
C LEU A 46 6.65 -4.72 -4.49
N ARG A 47 6.86 -5.61 -3.52
CA ARG A 47 6.00 -6.75 -3.24
C ARG A 47 5.19 -6.43 -1.99
N PHE A 48 3.87 -6.66 -2.05
CA PHE A 48 2.97 -6.53 -0.91
C PHE A 48 2.35 -7.88 -0.57
N GLU A 49 2.41 -8.28 0.69
CA GLU A 49 1.61 -9.37 1.23
C GLU A 49 0.17 -8.88 1.44
N LEU A 50 -0.80 -9.63 0.91
CA LEU A 50 -2.20 -9.24 0.93
C LEU A 50 -2.91 -9.81 2.16
N THR A 51 -3.57 -8.95 2.92
CA THR A 51 -4.51 -9.39 3.96
C THR A 51 -5.89 -9.63 3.32
N ALA A 52 -6.20 -10.89 3.04
CA ALA A 52 -7.50 -11.33 2.55
C ALA A 52 -8.48 -11.60 3.73
N PRO A 53 -9.80 -11.49 3.53
CA PRO A 53 -10.75 -12.12 4.43
C PRO A 53 -10.66 -13.65 4.27
N ASP A 54 -10.12 -14.31 5.28
CA ASP A 54 -10.18 -15.73 5.68
C ASP A 54 -10.02 -16.89 4.66
N ASP A 55 -9.97 -16.70 3.33
CA ASP A 55 -10.02 -17.84 2.37
C ASP A 55 -8.95 -17.84 1.26
N ALA A 56 -8.03 -16.88 1.25
CA ALA A 56 -6.90 -16.86 0.31
C ALA A 56 -5.58 -16.76 1.09
N GLU A 57 -5.11 -17.89 1.63
CA GLU A 57 -3.77 -17.97 2.20
C GLU A 57 -2.72 -17.48 1.17
N ASN A 58 -1.96 -16.45 1.54
CA ASN A 58 -0.71 -16.02 0.90
C ASN A 58 -0.80 -15.38 -0.50
N GLY A 59 -1.78 -14.51 -0.73
CA GLY A 59 -1.75 -13.62 -1.90
C GLY A 59 -0.64 -12.58 -1.81
N PHE A 60 0.06 -12.30 -2.91
CA PHE A 60 0.97 -11.16 -3.01
C PHE A 60 0.70 -10.32 -4.25
N ALA A 61 0.84 -8.99 -4.13
CA ALA A 61 0.82 -8.06 -5.25
C ALA A 61 2.24 -7.60 -5.57
N LEU A 62 2.61 -7.61 -6.85
CA LEU A 62 3.83 -6.98 -7.35
C LEU A 62 3.46 -5.70 -8.08
N VAL A 63 3.98 -4.57 -7.60
CA VAL A 63 3.65 -3.24 -8.13
C VAL A 63 4.92 -2.60 -8.64
N ASN A 64 4.98 -2.33 -9.94
CA ASN A 64 6.05 -1.57 -10.56
C ASN A 64 5.73 -0.08 -10.50
N PHE A 65 6.47 0.68 -9.67
CA PHE A 65 6.21 2.11 -9.46
C PHE A 65 6.54 2.97 -10.69
N ALA A 66 7.27 2.45 -11.68
CA ALA A 66 7.43 3.11 -12.99
C ALA A 66 6.09 3.31 -13.74
N HIS A 67 5.03 2.59 -13.34
CA HIS A 67 3.70 2.67 -13.93
C HIS A 67 2.63 3.15 -12.95
N VAL A 68 3.03 3.70 -11.80
CA VAL A 68 2.14 4.31 -10.81
C VAL A 68 2.21 5.83 -10.96
N ALA A 69 1.05 6.47 -10.99
CA ALA A 69 0.91 7.92 -11.13
C ALA A 69 0.65 8.61 -9.78
N ALA A 70 0.01 7.92 -8.83
CA ALA A 70 -0.24 8.43 -7.49
C ALA A 70 -0.44 7.28 -6.51
N VAL A 71 -0.08 7.55 -5.24
CA VAL A 71 -0.23 6.60 -4.14
C VAL A 71 -0.97 7.28 -3.00
N LYS A 72 -1.89 6.55 -2.37
CA LYS A 72 -2.53 6.97 -1.12
C LYS A 72 -2.45 5.83 -0.12
N VAL A 73 -2.02 6.11 1.11
CA VAL A 73 -1.92 5.12 2.20
C VAL A 73 -2.60 5.63 3.47
N TRP A 74 -3.33 4.75 4.16
CA TRP A 74 -4.02 5.07 5.42
C TRP A 74 -4.20 3.82 6.29
N PRO A 75 -4.37 3.96 7.62
CA PRO A 75 -4.59 2.82 8.51
C PRO A 75 -5.99 2.21 8.34
N GLY A 76 -6.09 0.87 8.42
CA GLY A 76 -7.34 0.13 8.21
C GLY A 76 -8.44 0.41 9.25
N ALA A 77 -8.07 0.88 10.45
CA ALA A 77 -9.00 1.19 11.55
C ALA A 77 -9.43 2.68 11.64
N GLY A 78 -9.17 3.50 10.63
CA GLY A 78 -9.53 4.94 10.64
C GLY A 78 -10.89 5.25 10.03
N LYS A 79 -11.93 5.51 10.84
CA LYS A 79 -13.09 6.32 10.43
C LYS A 79 -12.61 7.77 10.21
N GLY A 80 -12.24 8.13 8.99
CA GLY A 80 -11.92 9.51 8.63
C GLY A 80 -11.55 9.62 7.17
N ALA A 81 -12.40 10.27 6.37
CA ALA A 81 -12.21 10.42 4.93
C ALA A 81 -11.05 11.37 4.54
N ASP A 82 -10.30 11.94 5.50
CA ASP A 82 -9.38 13.07 5.25
C ASP A 82 -7.92 12.89 5.72
N ASP A 83 -7.51 11.74 6.29
CA ASP A 83 -6.11 11.55 6.76
C ASP A 83 -5.21 10.81 5.76
N GLY A 84 -5.62 10.70 4.50
CA GLY A 84 -4.78 10.06 3.49
C GLY A 84 -3.77 11.05 2.90
N GLN A 85 -2.48 10.78 3.11
CA GLN A 85 -1.43 11.50 2.41
C GLN A 85 -1.41 11.07 0.93
N TYR A 86 -1.40 12.07 0.05
CA TYR A 86 -1.14 11.88 -1.37
C TYR A 86 0.35 12.06 -1.60
N LEU A 87 0.96 11.09 -2.27
CA LEU A 87 2.32 11.15 -2.79
C LEU A 87 2.23 11.38 -4.30
#